data_AF-A0A660Z7M7-F1
#
_entry.id   AF-A0A660Z7M7-F1
#
_cell.length_a   1.000
_cell.length_b   1.000
_cell.length_c   1.000
_cell.angle_alpha   90.00
_cell.angle_beta   90.00
_cell.angle_gamma   90.00
#
_symmetry.space_group_name_H-M   'P 1'
#
loop_
_entity.id
_entity.type
_entity.pdbx_description
1 polymer ?
#
loop_
_entity_poly.entity_id
_entity_poly.type
_entity_poly.pdbx_seq_one_letter_code
_entity_poly.pdbx_strand_id
1 'polypeptide(L)'
;MNSISAFGNCLNIENNFYEAYIAIGTYEYWMSRKTEFLEGMPFYEDETEIGIEKLRAAIDSASYNSHLAVNSLIWIYIDQKDFNTAIEIGRNAVDEFPDSRYFKWGLARAYEDVNTDSSIQLYYDLLESFRQEKDQNRVNEIILKHIIAQQYVKKGEKEKAIVLCDEILSVNELNDYELSMLEDRLERVKEFKNTLIQ
;
A
#
# COMPACT_ATOMS: atom_id res chain seq x y z
N MET A 1 -5.51 28.67 -5.84
CA MET A 1 -6.53 27.60 -5.82
C MET A 1 -5.78 26.29 -5.71
N ASN A 2 -5.87 25.59 -4.59
CA ASN A 2 -5.29 24.24 -4.47
C ASN A 2 -6.29 23.21 -5.02
N SER A 3 -5.84 22.01 -5.36
CA SER A 3 -6.69 20.99 -6.01
C SER A 3 -7.90 20.61 -5.16
N ILE A 4 -7.77 20.58 -3.83
CA ILE A 4 -8.88 20.28 -2.90
C ILE A 4 -9.99 21.35 -2.96
N SER A 5 -9.63 22.63 -3.03
CA SER A 5 -10.60 23.71 -3.22
C SER A 5 -11.35 23.59 -4.56
N ALA A 6 -10.69 23.11 -5.61
CA ALA A 6 -11.36 22.86 -6.88
C ALA A 6 -12.39 21.72 -6.78
N PHE A 7 -12.05 20.61 -6.09
CA PHE A 7 -13.00 19.53 -5.82
C PHE A 7 -14.17 19.99 -4.93
N GLY A 8 -13.91 20.83 -3.92
CA GLY A 8 -14.97 21.44 -3.12
C GLY A 8 -15.92 22.32 -3.94
N ASN A 9 -15.40 23.05 -4.93
CA ASN A 9 -16.23 23.80 -5.86
C ASN A 9 -17.09 22.89 -6.75
N CYS A 10 -16.57 21.74 -7.18
CA CYS A 10 -17.39 20.74 -7.89
C CYS A 10 -18.56 20.28 -7.04
N LEU A 11 -18.34 20.02 -5.75
CA LEU A 11 -19.42 19.63 -4.83
C LEU A 11 -20.46 20.72 -4.62
N ASN A 12 -20.08 22.00 -4.67
CA ASN A 12 -21.05 23.10 -4.61
C ASN A 12 -21.93 23.22 -5.86
N ILE A 13 -21.47 22.69 -6.99
CA ILE A 13 -22.21 22.68 -8.26
C ILE A 13 -23.07 21.41 -8.35
N GLU A 14 -22.48 20.26 -8.02
CA GLU A 14 -23.10 18.95 -8.07
C GLU A 14 -22.69 18.13 -6.83
N ASN A 15 -23.60 18.08 -5.85
CA ASN A 15 -23.33 17.42 -4.56
C ASN A 15 -23.06 15.90 -4.69
N ASN A 16 -23.43 15.29 -5.81
CA ASN A 16 -23.28 13.85 -6.09
C ASN A 16 -22.06 13.56 -6.99
N PHE A 17 -21.13 14.50 -7.13
CA PHE A 17 -19.88 14.27 -7.86
C PHE A 17 -18.89 13.48 -7.00
N TYR A 18 -19.06 12.16 -6.95
CA TYR A 18 -18.32 11.27 -6.05
C TYR A 18 -16.82 11.20 -6.33
N GLU A 19 -16.34 11.60 -7.51
CA GLU A 19 -14.92 11.77 -7.78
C GLU A 19 -14.28 12.81 -6.83
N ALA A 20 -15.02 13.87 -6.46
CA ALA A 20 -14.56 14.81 -5.45
C ALA A 20 -14.58 14.18 -4.05
N TYR A 21 -15.50 13.26 -3.74
CA TYR A 21 -15.50 12.53 -2.47
C TYR A 21 -14.22 11.68 -2.32
N ILE A 22 -13.80 11.01 -3.40
CA ILE A 22 -12.57 10.20 -3.41
C ILE A 22 -11.35 11.08 -3.11
N ALA A 23 -11.21 12.19 -3.85
CA ALA A 23 -10.06 13.08 -3.71
C ALA A 23 -10.02 13.78 -2.35
N ILE A 24 -11.16 14.34 -1.93
CA ILE A 24 -11.28 15.05 -0.64
C ILE A 24 -11.13 14.08 0.51
N GLY A 25 -11.84 12.94 0.52
CA GLY A 25 -11.79 11.99 1.62
C GLY A 25 -10.43 11.35 1.82
N THR A 26 -9.71 11.05 0.72
CA THR A 26 -8.31 10.60 0.81
C THR A 26 -7.43 11.69 1.43
N TYR A 27 -7.59 12.95 1.02
CA TYR A 27 -6.80 14.06 1.55
C TYR A 27 -7.08 14.32 3.03
N GLU A 28 -8.35 14.38 3.43
CA GLU A 28 -8.79 14.64 4.82
C GLU A 28 -8.15 13.63 5.77
N TYR A 29 -8.27 12.33 5.47
CA TYR A 29 -7.65 11.29 6.27
C TYR A 29 -6.13 11.48 6.42
N TRP A 30 -5.40 11.53 5.30
CA TRP A 30 -3.94 11.56 5.36
C TRP A 30 -3.41 12.88 5.94
N MET A 31 -4.15 13.98 5.77
CA MET A 31 -3.80 15.24 6.40
C MET A 31 -3.98 15.16 7.91
N SER A 32 -5.11 14.67 8.42
CA SER A 32 -5.34 14.49 9.86
C SER A 32 -4.36 13.53 10.49
N ARG A 33 -4.03 12.41 9.84
CA ARG A 33 -2.96 11.50 10.28
C ARG A 33 -1.61 12.21 10.35
N LYS A 34 -1.25 13.02 9.34
CA LYS A 34 0.02 13.73 9.32
C LYS A 34 0.10 14.83 10.39
N THR A 35 -1.01 15.44 10.75
CA THR A 35 -1.08 16.55 11.72
C THR A 35 -1.53 16.10 13.11
N GLU A 36 -1.64 14.80 13.38
CA GLU A 36 -2.06 14.25 14.67
C GLU A 36 -1.24 14.77 15.86
N PHE A 37 0.03 15.10 15.66
CA PHE A 37 0.90 15.66 16.70
C PHE A 37 0.49 17.07 17.17
N LEU A 38 -0.45 17.71 16.46
CA LEU A 38 -1.07 19.00 16.82
C LEU A 38 -2.39 18.82 17.58
N GLU A 39 -2.78 17.58 17.92
CA GLU A 39 -3.99 17.30 18.68
C GLU A 39 -4.04 18.13 19.97
N GLY A 40 -5.18 18.81 20.20
CA GLY A 40 -5.37 19.71 21.33
C GLY A 40 -4.93 21.17 21.10
N MET A 41 -4.29 21.49 19.97
CA MET A 41 -4.04 22.88 19.58
C MET A 41 -5.33 23.56 19.09
N PRO A 42 -5.52 24.87 19.34
CA PRO A 42 -6.62 25.61 18.74
C PRO A 42 -6.52 25.55 17.21
N PHE A 43 -7.66 25.39 16.54
CA PHE A 43 -7.80 25.25 15.08
C PHE A 43 -7.31 23.93 14.47
N TYR A 44 -6.96 22.94 15.29
CA TYR A 44 -6.82 21.56 14.80
C TYR A 44 -8.21 20.96 14.58
N GLU A 45 -8.44 20.41 13.40
CA GLU A 45 -9.64 19.67 13.04
C GLU A 45 -9.22 18.26 12.62
N ASP A 46 -9.77 17.26 13.31
CA ASP A 46 -9.64 15.86 12.92
C ASP A 46 -10.77 15.51 11.94
N GLU A 47 -10.39 15.28 10.69
CA GLU A 47 -11.30 14.95 9.59
C GLU A 47 -11.18 13.46 9.21
N THR A 48 -10.56 12.63 10.05
CA THR A 48 -10.33 11.20 9.80
C THR A 48 -11.62 10.46 9.44
N GLU A 49 -12.62 10.52 10.30
CA GLU A 49 -13.91 9.83 10.09
C GLU A 49 -14.67 10.43 8.91
N ILE A 50 -14.61 11.75 8.76
CA ILE A 50 -15.23 12.47 7.65
C ILE A 50 -14.68 11.98 6.31
N GLY A 51 -13.35 11.79 6.22
CA GLY A 51 -12.71 11.28 5.02
C GLY A 51 -13.08 9.83 4.71
N ILE A 52 -13.17 8.98 5.73
CA ILE A 52 -13.60 7.57 5.60
C ILE A 52 -15.03 7.49 5.08
N GLU A 53 -15.96 8.27 5.64
CA GLU A 53 -17.36 8.28 5.21
C GLU A 53 -17.52 8.76 3.76
N LYS A 54 -16.73 9.76 3.33
CA LYS A 54 -16.70 10.16 1.92
C LYS A 54 -16.26 9.03 1.00
N LEU A 55 -15.22 8.29 1.39
CA LEU A 55 -14.70 7.17 0.60
C LEU A 55 -15.71 6.01 0.53
N ARG A 56 -16.39 5.68 1.63
CA ARG A 56 -17.46 4.68 1.67
C ARG A 56 -18.60 5.07 0.73
N ALA A 57 -19.07 6.31 0.80
CA ALA A 57 -20.12 6.82 -0.09
C ALA A 57 -19.71 6.77 -1.59
N ALA A 58 -18.43 6.98 -1.89
CA ALA A 58 -17.93 6.90 -3.27
C ALA A 58 -17.87 5.46 -3.83
N ILE A 59 -17.77 4.45 -2.96
CA ILE A 59 -17.84 3.03 -3.32
C ILE A 59 -19.29 2.65 -3.64
N ASP A 60 -20.22 3.00 -2.76
CA ASP A 60 -21.63 2.61 -2.87
C ASP A 60 -22.36 3.26 -4.07
N SER A 61 -21.84 4.38 -4.57
CA SER A 61 -22.44 5.15 -5.66
C SER A 61 -22.09 4.68 -7.07
N ALA A 62 -21.34 3.57 -7.22
CA ALA A 62 -20.87 3.06 -8.51
C ALA A 62 -20.13 4.13 -9.36
N SER A 63 -19.36 5.00 -8.70
CA SER A 63 -18.54 6.02 -9.37
C SER A 63 -17.51 5.39 -10.31
N TYR A 64 -17.12 6.11 -11.37
CA TYR A 64 -16.16 5.60 -12.37
C TYR A 64 -14.82 5.20 -11.71
N ASN A 65 -14.44 5.91 -10.66
CA ASN A 65 -13.18 5.72 -9.93
C ASN A 65 -13.36 5.02 -8.57
N SER A 66 -14.46 4.32 -8.32
CA SER A 66 -14.74 3.64 -7.04
C SER A 66 -13.56 2.76 -6.56
N HIS A 67 -12.86 2.11 -7.48
CA HIS A 67 -11.65 1.33 -7.24
C HIS A 67 -10.52 2.11 -6.54
N LEU A 68 -10.42 3.44 -6.77
CA LEU A 68 -9.47 4.31 -6.05
C LEU A 68 -9.89 4.49 -4.60
N ALA A 69 -11.19 4.66 -4.31
CA ALA A 69 -11.69 4.72 -2.94
C ALA A 69 -11.51 3.39 -2.21
N VAL A 70 -11.79 2.27 -2.87
CA VAL A 70 -11.53 0.91 -2.33
C VAL A 70 -10.09 0.80 -1.89
N ASN A 71 -9.14 1.17 -2.76
CA ASN A 71 -7.74 1.12 -2.36
C ASN A 71 -7.40 2.09 -1.22
N SER A 72 -7.86 3.35 -1.29
CA SER A 72 -7.62 4.30 -0.21
C SER A 72 -8.07 3.72 1.14
N LEU A 73 -9.27 3.12 1.20
CA LEU A 73 -9.77 2.48 2.41
C LEU A 73 -8.91 1.30 2.87
N ILE A 74 -8.40 0.45 1.96
CA ILE A 74 -7.48 -0.63 2.34
C ILE A 74 -6.27 -0.07 3.10
N TRP A 75 -5.61 0.97 2.58
CA TRP A 75 -4.44 1.56 3.23
C TRP A 75 -4.78 2.31 4.52
N ILE A 76 -5.94 2.97 4.56
CA ILE A 76 -6.46 3.64 5.76
C ILE A 76 -6.66 2.64 6.89
N TYR A 77 -7.33 1.51 6.62
CA TYR A 77 -7.58 0.51 7.64
C TYR A 77 -6.28 -0.21 8.08
N ILE A 78 -5.32 -0.40 7.17
CA ILE A 78 -3.97 -0.85 7.54
C ILE A 78 -3.29 0.15 8.48
N ASP A 79 -3.36 1.45 8.20
CA ASP A 79 -2.78 2.51 9.05
C ASP A 79 -3.43 2.55 10.44
N GLN A 80 -4.76 2.39 10.50
CA GLN A 80 -5.52 2.27 11.75
C GLN A 80 -5.31 0.94 12.48
N LYS A 81 -4.55 -0.01 11.90
CA LYS A 81 -4.38 -1.39 12.37
C LYS A 81 -5.68 -2.19 12.44
N ASP A 82 -6.73 -1.75 11.73
CA ASP A 82 -7.93 -2.54 11.51
C ASP A 82 -7.72 -3.48 10.31
N PHE A 83 -6.84 -4.46 10.53
CA PHE A 83 -6.45 -5.39 9.48
C PHE A 83 -7.61 -6.26 8.99
N ASN A 84 -8.60 -6.56 9.83
CA ASN A 84 -9.74 -7.38 9.45
C ASN A 84 -10.61 -6.66 8.41
N THR A 85 -10.93 -5.39 8.63
CA THR A 85 -11.66 -4.58 7.65
C THR A 85 -10.85 -4.38 6.37
N ALA A 86 -9.54 -4.13 6.48
CA ALA A 86 -8.66 -4.05 5.32
C ALA A 86 -8.64 -5.35 4.49
N ILE A 87 -8.60 -6.51 5.14
CA ILE A 87 -8.65 -7.83 4.50
C ILE A 87 -10.00 -8.05 3.84
N GLU A 88 -11.12 -7.72 4.49
CA GLU A 88 -12.46 -7.87 3.92
C GLU A 88 -12.59 -7.10 2.60
N ILE A 89 -12.25 -5.80 2.63
CA ILE A 89 -12.31 -4.93 1.45
C ILE A 89 -11.32 -5.41 0.39
N GLY A 90 -10.09 -5.73 0.78
CA GLY A 90 -9.06 -6.21 -0.14
C GLY A 90 -9.40 -7.53 -0.83
N ARG A 91 -10.05 -8.46 -0.11
CA ARG A 91 -10.52 -9.72 -0.70
C ARG A 91 -11.60 -9.48 -1.73
N ASN A 92 -12.61 -8.68 -1.40
CA ASN A 92 -13.66 -8.33 -2.36
C ASN A 92 -13.08 -7.69 -3.63
N ALA A 93 -12.11 -6.78 -3.46
CA ALA A 93 -11.43 -6.13 -4.58
C ALA A 93 -10.59 -7.09 -5.44
N VAL A 94 -9.89 -8.05 -4.83
CA VAL A 94 -9.14 -9.08 -5.57
C VAL A 94 -10.07 -10.09 -6.24
N ASP A 95 -11.19 -10.44 -5.61
CA ASP A 95 -12.20 -11.34 -6.19
C ASP A 95 -12.86 -10.70 -7.44
N GLU A 96 -13.09 -9.39 -7.43
CA GLU A 96 -13.61 -8.63 -8.58
C GLU A 96 -12.55 -8.36 -9.65
N PHE A 97 -11.32 -8.05 -9.24
CA PHE A 97 -10.21 -7.69 -10.13
C PHE A 97 -8.98 -8.59 -9.91
N PRO A 98 -9.05 -9.88 -10.28
CA PRO A 98 -8.05 -10.88 -9.94
C PRO A 98 -6.68 -10.65 -10.58
N ASP A 99 -6.57 -9.82 -11.62
CA ASP A 99 -5.29 -9.47 -12.26
C ASP A 99 -4.71 -8.15 -11.73
N SER A 100 -5.43 -7.45 -10.87
CA SER A 100 -4.98 -6.18 -10.30
C SER A 100 -3.85 -6.41 -9.28
N ARG A 101 -2.61 -6.14 -9.70
CA ARG A 101 -1.45 -6.14 -8.79
C ARG A 101 -1.63 -5.16 -7.63
N TYR A 102 -2.30 -4.04 -7.88
CA TYR A 102 -2.55 -3.02 -6.88
C TYR A 102 -3.38 -3.54 -5.72
N PHE A 103 -4.50 -4.22 -6.00
CA PHE A 103 -5.34 -4.80 -4.95
C PHE A 103 -4.68 -6.01 -4.28
N LYS A 104 -3.97 -6.85 -5.04
CA LYS A 104 -3.17 -7.93 -4.45
C LYS A 104 -2.13 -7.40 -3.47
N TRP A 105 -1.50 -6.27 -3.77
CA TRP A 105 -0.50 -5.67 -2.87
C TRP A 105 -1.16 -5.16 -1.58
N GLY A 106 -2.25 -4.41 -1.69
CA GLY A 106 -3.01 -3.95 -0.52
C GLY A 106 -3.46 -5.10 0.37
N LEU A 107 -4.02 -6.17 -0.24
CA LEU A 107 -4.45 -7.35 0.48
C LEU A 107 -3.29 -8.11 1.13
N ALA A 108 -2.16 -8.30 0.41
CA ALA A 108 -0.96 -8.92 0.96
C ALA A 108 -0.44 -8.16 2.17
N ARG A 109 -0.46 -6.82 2.11
CA ARG A 109 -0.06 -5.93 3.19
C ARG A 109 -0.97 -6.06 4.41
N ALA A 110 -2.28 -6.11 4.19
CA ALA A 110 -3.27 -6.29 5.26
C ALA A 110 -3.10 -7.64 5.99
N TYR A 111 -2.65 -8.69 5.28
CA TYR A 111 -2.42 -10.00 5.87
C TYR A 111 -1.14 -10.12 6.72
N GLU A 112 -0.16 -9.22 6.60
CA GLU A 112 1.17 -9.41 7.20
C GLU A 112 1.16 -9.77 8.69
N ASP A 113 0.28 -9.12 9.46
CA ASP A 113 0.18 -9.27 10.92
C ASP A 113 -1.01 -10.13 11.37
N VAL A 114 -1.80 -10.67 10.42
CA VAL A 114 -2.98 -11.52 10.69
C VAL A 114 -2.76 -12.96 10.21
N ASN A 115 -2.27 -13.12 8.98
CA ASN A 115 -1.99 -14.40 8.36
C ASN A 115 -0.79 -14.25 7.42
N THR A 116 0.41 -14.38 8.02
CA THR A 116 1.67 -14.17 7.32
C THR A 116 1.86 -15.14 6.14
N ASP A 117 1.30 -16.35 6.19
CA ASP A 117 1.34 -17.30 5.06
C ASP A 117 0.57 -16.79 3.84
N SER A 118 -0.64 -16.26 4.06
CA SER A 118 -1.45 -15.66 2.99
C SER A 118 -0.79 -14.41 2.42
N SER A 119 -0.16 -13.61 3.27
CA SER A 119 0.64 -12.45 2.86
C SER A 119 1.80 -12.86 1.94
N ILE A 120 2.62 -13.83 2.37
CA ILE A 120 3.75 -14.35 1.60
C ILE A 120 3.28 -14.90 0.25
N GLN A 121 2.20 -15.69 0.23
CA GLN A 121 1.66 -16.25 -1.01
C GLN A 121 1.29 -15.14 -2.02
N LEU A 122 0.54 -14.13 -1.59
CA LEU A 122 0.15 -13.03 -2.46
C LEU A 122 1.34 -12.20 -2.95
N TYR A 123 2.37 -12.00 -2.11
CA TYR A 123 3.60 -11.33 -2.54
C TYR A 123 4.39 -12.15 -3.57
N TYR A 124 4.39 -13.48 -3.48
CA TYR A 124 4.97 -14.32 -4.54
C TYR A 124 4.16 -14.29 -5.83
N ASP A 125 2.83 -14.29 -5.75
CA ASP A 125 1.96 -14.13 -6.93
C ASP A 125 2.23 -12.79 -7.64
N LEU A 126 2.44 -11.72 -6.86
CA LEU A 126 2.86 -10.41 -7.38
C LEU A 126 4.23 -10.48 -8.03
N LEU A 127 5.21 -11.10 -7.37
CA LEU A 127 6.57 -11.22 -7.87
C LEU A 127 6.59 -11.92 -9.23
N GLU A 128 5.85 -13.02 -9.36
CA GLU A 128 5.73 -13.77 -10.62
C GLU A 128 5.08 -12.91 -11.71
N SER A 129 4.04 -12.14 -11.36
CA SER A 129 3.37 -11.27 -12.33
C SER A 129 4.27 -10.16 -12.88
N PHE A 130 5.25 -9.67 -12.12
CA PHE A 130 6.23 -8.67 -12.60
C PHE A 130 7.32 -9.31 -13.48
N ARG A 131 7.72 -10.56 -13.20
CA ARG A 131 8.74 -11.27 -14.00
C ARG A 131 8.31 -11.56 -15.43
N GLN A 132 7.00 -11.65 -15.66
CA GLN A 132 6.41 -11.90 -16.98
C GLN A 132 6.38 -10.64 -17.87
N GLU A 133 6.75 -9.46 -17.34
CA GLU A 133 6.80 -8.22 -18.13
C GLU A 133 8.01 -8.18 -19.06
N LYS A 134 7.79 -7.61 -20.25
CA LYS A 134 8.80 -7.50 -21.30
C LYS A 134 9.90 -6.49 -20.95
N ASP A 135 9.54 -5.43 -20.23
CA ASP A 135 10.47 -4.43 -19.71
C ASP A 135 10.79 -4.82 -18.27
N GLN A 136 11.84 -5.63 -18.09
CA GLN A 136 12.26 -6.22 -16.81
C GLN A 136 12.85 -5.16 -15.86
N ASN A 137 12.02 -4.23 -15.39
CA ASN A 137 12.39 -3.33 -14.32
C ASN A 137 12.43 -4.12 -13.00
N ARG A 138 13.63 -4.25 -12.42
CA ARG A 138 13.90 -5.09 -11.24
C ARG A 138 13.50 -4.42 -9.92
N VAL A 139 13.03 -3.17 -9.95
CA VAL A 139 12.64 -2.42 -8.74
C VAL A 139 11.59 -3.17 -7.94
N ASN A 140 10.47 -3.56 -8.56
CA ASN A 140 9.39 -4.25 -7.85
C ASN A 140 9.80 -5.65 -7.40
N GLU A 141 10.61 -6.37 -8.19
CA GLU A 141 11.15 -7.66 -7.78
C GLU A 141 11.99 -7.55 -6.50
N ILE A 142 12.91 -6.59 -6.44
CA ILE A 142 13.77 -6.39 -5.26
C ILE A 142 12.94 -5.92 -4.06
N ILE A 143 11.97 -5.03 -4.26
CA ILE A 143 11.05 -4.59 -3.20
C ILE A 143 10.31 -5.79 -2.61
N LEU A 144 9.68 -6.61 -3.47
CA LEU A 144 8.88 -7.75 -3.04
C LEU A 144 9.72 -8.82 -2.34
N LYS A 145 10.89 -9.18 -2.90
CA LYS A 145 11.80 -10.14 -2.24
C LYS A 145 12.21 -9.66 -0.85
N HIS A 146 12.49 -8.37 -0.68
CA HIS A 146 12.84 -7.84 0.65
C HIS A 146 11.65 -7.93 1.60
N ILE A 147 10.45 -7.57 1.16
CA ILE A 147 9.23 -7.69 1.98
C ILE A 147 8.98 -9.15 2.38
N ILE A 148 9.09 -10.09 1.44
CA ILE A 148 8.92 -11.53 1.70
C ILE A 148 9.97 -12.02 2.70
N ALA A 149 11.23 -11.59 2.58
CA ALA A 149 12.30 -11.93 3.53
C ALA A 149 11.94 -11.46 4.96
N GLN A 150 11.38 -10.25 5.10
CA GLN A 150 10.90 -9.74 6.38
C GLN A 150 9.76 -10.59 6.94
N GLN A 151 8.81 -11.04 6.10
CA GLN A 151 7.73 -11.93 6.53
C GLN A 151 8.25 -13.30 6.97
N TYR A 152 9.24 -13.88 6.29
CA TYR A 152 9.86 -15.13 6.73
C TYR A 152 10.53 -15.02 8.09
N VAL A 153 11.16 -13.87 8.39
CA VAL A 153 11.71 -13.63 9.73
C VAL A 153 10.61 -13.56 10.79
N LYS A 154 9.45 -12.93 10.51
CA LYS A 154 8.29 -12.97 11.43
C LYS A 154 7.83 -14.39 11.72
N LYS A 155 7.93 -15.30 10.74
CA LYS A 155 7.63 -16.73 10.89
C LYS A 155 8.73 -17.55 11.58
N GLY A 156 9.90 -16.96 11.85
CA GLY A 156 11.06 -17.67 12.38
C GLY A 156 11.85 -18.47 11.34
N GLU A 157 11.54 -18.32 10.05
CA GLU A 157 12.18 -19.04 8.93
C GLU A 157 13.38 -18.23 8.38
N LYS A 158 14.37 -17.98 9.24
CA LYS A 158 15.51 -17.09 8.94
C LYS A 158 16.30 -17.51 7.70
N GLU A 159 16.47 -18.81 7.47
CA GLU A 159 17.23 -19.34 6.35
C GLU A 159 16.62 -18.92 5.00
N LYS A 160 15.28 -18.95 4.89
CA LYS A 160 14.58 -18.49 3.68
C LYS A 160 14.73 -16.99 3.46
N ALA A 161 14.72 -16.21 4.55
CA ALA A 161 14.96 -14.78 4.47
C ALA A 161 16.39 -14.47 3.97
N ILE A 162 17.40 -15.18 4.47
CA ILE A 162 18.80 -15.03 4.02
C ILE A 162 18.93 -15.35 2.53
N VAL A 163 18.31 -16.42 2.04
CA VAL A 163 18.32 -16.77 0.61
C VAL A 163 17.77 -15.63 -0.24
N LEU A 164 16.65 -15.01 0.14
CA LEU A 164 16.10 -13.87 -0.59
C LEU A 164 17.01 -12.64 -0.54
N CYS A 165 17.64 -12.37 0.60
CA CYS A 165 18.63 -11.30 0.71
C CYS A 165 19.84 -11.56 -0.21
N ASP A 166 20.33 -12.79 -0.27
CA ASP A 166 21.41 -13.19 -1.19
C ASP A 166 21.02 -13.00 -2.65
N GLU A 167 19.81 -13.43 -3.03
CA GLU A 167 19.30 -13.19 -4.38
C GLU A 167 19.28 -11.70 -4.73
N ILE A 168 18.78 -10.84 -3.83
CA ILE A 168 18.76 -9.39 -4.04
C ILE A 168 20.18 -8.83 -4.22
N LEU A 169 21.10 -9.19 -3.33
CA LEU A 169 22.47 -8.66 -3.32
C LEU A 169 23.33 -9.21 -4.46
N SER A 170 22.90 -10.31 -5.09
CA SER A 170 23.56 -10.88 -6.28
C SER A 170 23.14 -10.21 -7.60
N VAL A 171 22.11 -9.35 -7.58
CA VAL A 171 21.66 -8.63 -8.77
C VAL A 171 22.73 -7.62 -9.19
N ASN A 172 23.35 -7.89 -10.34
CA ASN A 172 24.33 -7.01 -10.96
C ASN A 172 23.67 -6.17 -12.08
N GLU A 173 24.35 -5.12 -12.52
CA GLU A 173 23.98 -4.34 -13.70
C GLU A 173 22.60 -3.66 -13.61
N LEU A 174 22.24 -3.13 -12.44
CA LEU A 174 21.11 -2.22 -12.29
C LEU A 174 21.40 -0.93 -13.10
N ASN A 175 20.41 -0.46 -13.85
CA ASN A 175 20.54 0.81 -14.57
C ASN A 175 20.43 2.01 -13.61
N ASP A 176 20.77 3.21 -14.08
CA ASP A 176 20.78 4.43 -13.24
C ASP A 176 19.43 4.71 -12.56
N TYR A 177 18.33 4.42 -13.24
CA TYR A 177 16.99 4.58 -12.68
C TYR A 177 16.74 3.56 -11.55
N GLU A 178 17.02 2.28 -11.78
CA GLU A 178 16.87 1.22 -10.77
C GLU A 178 17.75 1.50 -9.54
N LEU A 179 19.01 1.92 -9.75
CA LEU A 179 19.92 2.30 -8.66
C LEU A 179 19.36 3.47 -7.84
N SER A 180 18.88 4.53 -8.50
CA SER A 180 18.30 5.69 -7.81
C SER A 180 17.09 5.35 -6.94
N MET A 181 16.30 4.34 -7.35
CA MET A 181 15.12 3.88 -6.63
C MET A 181 15.43 2.88 -5.51
N LEU A 182 16.58 2.19 -5.59
CA LEU A 182 16.89 1.04 -4.74
C LEU A 182 18.07 1.24 -3.79
N GLU A 183 18.85 2.32 -3.91
CA GLU A 183 20.06 2.55 -3.10
C GLU A 183 19.82 2.33 -1.59
N ASP A 184 18.88 3.08 -1.00
CA ASP A 184 18.51 2.95 0.42
C ASP A 184 17.95 1.55 0.75
N ARG A 185 17.31 0.89 -0.21
CA ARG A 185 16.75 -0.44 0.00
C ARG A 185 17.85 -1.50 0.03
N LEU A 186 18.83 -1.42 -0.88
CA LEU A 186 19.95 -2.36 -0.94
C LEU A 186 20.78 -2.26 0.34
N GLU A 187 20.98 -1.06 0.87
CA GLU A 187 21.69 -0.90 2.15
C GLU A 187 20.90 -1.53 3.30
N ARG A 188 19.59 -1.25 3.39
CA ARG A 188 18.73 -1.93 4.38
C ARG A 188 18.73 -3.45 4.24
N VAL A 189 18.81 -3.99 3.02
CA VAL A 189 18.91 -5.45 2.81
C VAL A 189 20.22 -6.01 3.36
N LYS A 190 21.36 -5.33 3.16
CA LYS A 190 22.65 -5.74 3.73
C LYS A 190 22.61 -5.72 5.25
N GLU A 191 22.14 -4.62 5.84
CA GLU A 191 22.00 -4.47 7.28
C GLU A 191 21.08 -5.55 7.86
N PHE A 192 19.90 -5.71 7.25
CA PHE A 192 18.93 -6.73 7.64
C PHE A 192 19.54 -8.12 7.60
N LYS A 193 20.19 -8.52 6.50
CA LYS A 193 20.86 -9.82 6.39
C LYS A 193 21.93 -10.03 7.47
N ASN A 194 22.75 -9.01 7.75
CA ASN A 194 23.78 -9.10 8.79
C ASN A 194 23.17 -9.39 10.17
N THR A 195 21.98 -8.87 10.48
CA THR A 195 21.28 -9.20 11.74
C THR A 195 20.78 -10.64 11.82
N LEU A 196 20.63 -11.35 10.69
CA LEU A 196 20.12 -12.73 10.65
C LEU A 196 21.22 -13.78 10.83
N ILE A 197 22.49 -13.40 10.61
CA ILE A 197 23.66 -14.31 10.63
C ILE A 197 24.38 -14.26 11.99
N GLN A 198 24.02 -13.29 12.85
CA GLN A 198 24.48 -13.19 14.24
C GLN A 198 23.67 -14.13 15.16
#